data_AF-A0AAV4E9F9-F1
#
_entry.id   AF-A0AAV4E9F9-F1
#
_cell.length_a   1.000
_cell.length_b   1.000
_cell.length_c   1.000
_cell.angle_alpha   90.00
_cell.angle_beta   90.00
_cell.angle_gamma   90.00
#
_symmetry.space_group_name_H-M   'P 1'
#
loop_
_entity.id
_entity.type
_entity.pdbx_description
1 polymer ?
#
loop_
_entity_poly.entity_id
_entity_poly.type
_entity_poly.pdbx_seq_one_letter_code
_entity_poly.pdbx_strand_id
1 'polypeptide(L)'
;MEIRCYRRLLGISYEEHITNEKVRRRLENAMGPHVDLLTIVRQRKLKWYGHTTRSSGLAKTIMQGTVNGGRGRWEAEEVLGRQRQRI
;
A
#
# COMPACT_ATOMS: atom_id res chain seq x y z
N MET A 1 -8.39 13.33 -5.68
CA MET A 1 -9.86 13.31 -5.51
C MET A 1 -10.29 13.87 -4.17
N GLU A 2 -9.70 13.41 -3.06
CA GLU A 2 -10.05 13.80 -1.69
C GLU A 2 -10.14 15.32 -1.45
N ILE A 3 -9.12 16.09 -1.84
CA ILE A 3 -9.11 17.54 -1.64
C ILE A 3 -10.24 18.26 -2.41
N ARG A 4 -10.68 17.75 -3.57
CA ARG A 4 -11.82 18.34 -4.29
C ARG A 4 -13.11 18.18 -3.50
N CYS A 5 -13.29 17.05 -2.82
CA CYS A 5 -14.43 16.82 -1.94
C CYS A 5 -14.38 17.75 -0.72
N TYR A 6 -13.21 17.92 -0.10
CA TYR A 6 -13.04 18.84 1.02
C TYR A 6 -13.31 20.29 0.65
N ARG A 7 -12.90 20.74 -0.54
CA ARG A 7 -13.23 22.09 -1.02
C ARG A 7 -14.74 22.29 -1.14
N ARG A 8 -15.48 21.31 -1.68
CA ARG A 8 -16.95 21.37 -1.76
C ARG A 8 -17.60 21.41 -0.37
N LEU A 9 -17.13 20.57 0.55
CA LEU A 9 -17.64 20.50 1.92
C LEU A 9 -17.46 21.81 2.68
N LEU A 10 -16.33 22.49 2.47
CA LEU A 10 -16.00 23.78 3.08
C LEU A 10 -16.51 24.99 2.28
N GLY A 11 -17.19 24.77 1.15
CA GLY A 11 -17.68 25.85 0.29
C GLY A 11 -16.60 26.72 -0.36
N ILE A 12 -15.38 26.19 -0.55
CA ILE A 12 -14.24 26.95 -1.11
C ILE A 12 -14.36 27.02 -2.62
N SER A 13 -14.39 28.24 -3.16
CA SER A 13 -14.35 28.50 -4.60
C SER A 13 -12.95 28.24 -5.17
N TYR A 14 -12.88 27.90 -6.45
CA TYR A 14 -11.61 27.73 -7.16
C TYR A 14 -10.84 29.07 -7.27
N GLU A 15 -11.57 30.17 -7.36
CA GLU A 15 -11.03 31.54 -7.52
C GLU A 15 -10.26 32.03 -6.30
N GLU A 16 -10.53 31.48 -5.11
CA GLU A 16 -9.79 31.84 -3.90
C GLU A 16 -8.33 31.37 -3.92
N HIS A 17 -7.93 30.54 -4.91
CA HIS A 17 -6.57 30.02 -5.10
C HIS A 17 -5.91 29.47 -3.82
N ILE A 18 -6.71 28.84 -2.96
CA ILE A 18 -6.25 28.34 -1.66
C ILE A 18 -5.42 27.07 -1.85
N THR A 19 -4.23 27.04 -1.23
CA THR A 19 -3.33 25.88 -1.22
C THR A 19 -3.98 24.67 -0.54
N ASN A 20 -3.60 23.45 -0.98
CA ASN A 20 -4.17 22.20 -0.44
C ASN A 20 -3.92 22.06 1.07
N GLU A 21 -2.78 22.53 1.58
CA GLU A 21 -2.46 22.52 3.00
C GLU A 21 -3.41 23.38 3.82
N LYS A 22 -3.74 24.58 3.30
CA LYS A 22 -4.66 25.48 3.99
C LYS A 22 -6.10 24.95 3.98
N VAL A 23 -6.49 24.19 2.94
CA VAL A 23 -7.76 23.43 2.93
C VAL A 23 -7.77 22.36 4.03
N ARG A 24 -6.70 21.57 4.20
CA ARG A 24 -6.62 20.56 5.27
C ARG A 24 -6.68 21.20 6.66
N ARG A 25 -5.95 22.29 6.88
CA ARG A 25 -5.99 23.01 8.16
C ARG A 25 -7.37 23.55 8.49
N ARG A 26 -8.10 24.08 7.50
CA ARG A 26 -9.50 24.51 7.69
C ARG A 26 -10.41 23.33 8.02
N LEU A 27 -10.21 22.19 7.37
CA LEU A 27 -10.95 20.97 7.66
C LEU A 27 -10.69 20.47 9.08
N GLU A 28 -9.43 20.44 9.52
CA GLU A 28 -9.04 20.07 10.89
C GLU A 28 -9.67 21.00 11.92
N ASN A 29 -9.71 22.31 11.65
CA ASN A 29 -10.35 23.27 12.54
C ASN A 29 -11.88 23.10 12.61
N ALA A 30 -12.53 22.70 11.51
CA ALA A 30 -13.98 22.60 11.42
C ALA A 30 -14.53 21.25 11.92
N MET A 31 -13.82 20.15 11.66
CA MET A 31 -14.29 18.79 11.93
C MET A 31 -13.40 18.02 12.94
N GLY A 32 -12.28 18.61 13.36
CA GLY A 32 -11.31 17.96 14.23
C GLY A 32 -10.31 17.09 13.46
N PRO A 33 -9.49 16.29 14.18
CA PRO A 33 -8.46 15.47 13.57
C PRO A 33 -9.08 14.42 12.64
N HIS A 34 -8.63 14.42 11.38
CA HIS A 34 -9.10 13.51 10.35
C HIS A 34 -7.97 12.60 9.86
N VAL A 35 -8.30 11.34 9.58
CA VAL A 35 -7.35 10.40 8.97
C VAL A 35 -7.49 10.45 7.45
N ASP A 36 -6.38 10.68 6.76
CA ASP A 36 -6.29 10.64 5.29
C ASP A 36 -6.88 9.33 4.74
N LEU A 37 -7.82 9.45 3.81
CA LEU A 37 -8.47 8.32 3.16
C LEU A 37 -7.43 7.38 2.51
N LEU A 38 -6.36 7.92 1.94
CA LEU A 38 -5.30 7.12 1.34
C LEU A 38 -4.59 6.26 2.40
N THR A 39 -4.42 6.80 3.61
CA THR A 39 -3.84 6.06 4.74
C THR A 39 -4.76 4.92 5.16
N ILE A 40 -6.07 5.15 5.25
CA ILE A 40 -7.05 4.09 5.56
C ILE A 40 -7.02 2.99 4.50
N VAL A 41 -7.00 3.36 3.22
CA VAL A 41 -6.96 2.40 2.11
C VAL A 41 -5.66 1.57 2.17
N ARG A 42 -4.52 2.22 2.40
CA ARG A 42 -3.22 1.52 2.55
C ARG A 42 -3.23 0.55 3.72
N GLN A 43 -3.73 0.96 4.88
CA GLN A 43 -3.84 0.09 6.06
C GLN A 43 -4.74 -1.12 5.78
N ARG A 44 -5.89 -0.92 5.12
CA ARG A 44 -6.78 -2.03 4.75
C ARG A 44 -6.12 -2.99 3.77
N LYS A 45 -5.42 -2.47 2.75
CA LYS A 45 -4.65 -3.29 1.80
C LYS A 45 -3.57 -4.11 2.50
N LEU A 46 -2.83 -3.50 3.44
CA LEU A 46 -1.80 -4.20 4.21
C LEU A 46 -2.39 -5.28 5.13
N LYS A 47 -3.51 -4.99 5.81
CA LYS A 47 -4.23 -5.98 6.62
C LYS A 47 -4.68 -7.16 5.77
N TRP A 48 -5.27 -6.88 4.61
CA TRP A 48 -5.69 -7.92 3.67
C TRP A 48 -4.49 -8.72 3.16
N TYR A 49 -3.42 -8.06 2.75
CA TYR A 49 -2.19 -8.71 2.29
C TYR A 49 -1.61 -9.66 3.36
N GLY A 50 -1.50 -9.18 4.61
CA GLY A 50 -1.04 -9.99 5.73
C GLY A 50 -1.97 -11.16 6.05
N HIS A 51 -3.28 -10.99 5.89
CA HIS A 51 -4.24 -12.09 6.02
C HIS A 51 -4.06 -13.13 4.90
N THR A 52 -4.02 -12.70 3.65
CA THR A 52 -3.82 -13.56 2.47
C THR A 52 -2.47 -14.29 2.49
N THR A 53 -1.42 -13.68 3.05
CA THR A 53 -0.09 -14.31 3.14
C THR A 53 -0.05 -15.44 4.17
N ARG A 54 -0.86 -15.33 5.23
CA ARG A 54 -0.96 -16.34 6.30
C ARG A 54 -1.98 -17.43 5.98
N SER A 55 -2.97 -17.15 5.14
CA SER A 55 -3.90 -18.16 4.65
C SER A 55 -3.24 -19.09 3.63
N SER A 56 -3.89 -20.21 3.33
CA SER A 56 -3.55 -21.09 2.21
C SER A 56 -4.51 -20.85 1.06
N GLY A 57 -4.07 -21.11 -0.17
CA GLY A 57 -4.92 -21.06 -1.37
C GLY A 57 -4.34 -20.22 -2.50
N LEU A 58 -5.09 -20.20 -3.60
CA LEU A 58 -4.68 -19.62 -4.88
C LEU A 58 -4.28 -18.14 -4.77
N ALA A 59 -5.00 -17.37 -3.97
CA ALA A 59 -4.73 -15.94 -3.79
C ALA A 59 -3.31 -15.69 -3.22
N LYS A 60 -2.84 -16.53 -2.28
CA LYS A 60 -1.48 -16.46 -1.77
C LYS A 60 -0.46 -16.80 -2.85
N THR A 61 -0.67 -17.90 -3.56
CA THR A 61 0.22 -18.37 -4.63
C THR A 61 0.37 -17.32 -5.74
N ILE A 62 -0.74 -16.71 -6.17
CA ILE A 62 -0.72 -15.63 -7.16
C ILE A 62 0.02 -14.40 -6.60
N MET A 63 -0.29 -13.98 -5.38
CA MET A 63 0.32 -12.79 -4.76
C MET A 63 1.82 -12.95 -4.47
N GLN A 64 2.28 -14.14 -4.13
CA GLN A 64 3.70 -14.44 -3.87
C GLN A 64 4.47 -14.78 -5.15
N GLY A 65 3.77 -15.11 -6.24
CA GLY A 65 4.38 -15.56 -7.50
C GLY A 65 5.02 -16.95 -7.40
N THR A 66 4.85 -17.66 -6.28
CA THR A 66 5.42 -18.99 -6.06
C THR A 66 4.41 -20.05 -6.48
N VAL A 67 4.46 -20.45 -7.75
CA VAL A 67 3.73 -21.62 -8.24
C VAL A 67 4.48 -22.87 -7.77
N ASN A 68 3.80 -23.77 -7.06
CA ASN A 68 4.29 -25.15 -6.85
C ASN A 68 4.15 -25.91 -8.17
N GLY A 69 5.02 -25.58 -9.11
CA GLY A 69 5.24 -26.28 -10.37
C GLY A 69 6.74 -26.16 -10.61
N GLY A 70 7.40 -27.27 -10.94
CA GLY A 70 8.86 -27.37 -11.04
C GLY A 70 9.43 -26.18 -11.81
N ARG A 71 10.07 -25.26 -11.09
CA ARG A 71 10.93 -24.25 -11.70
C ARG A 71 12.01 -25.03 -12.44
N GLY A 72 12.14 -24.81 -13.76
CA GLY A 72 13.28 -25.26 -14.52
C GLY A 72 14.55 -24.91 -13.73
N ARG A 73 15.28 -25.95 -13.35
CA ARG A 73 16.44 -25.94 -12.46
C ARG A 73 17.60 -25.24 -13.12
N TRP A 74 17.62 -23.92 -13.14
CA TRP A 74 18.82 -23.15 -13.46
C TRP A 74 18.83 -21.94 -12.52
N GLU A 75 19.95 -21.75 -11.81
CA GLU A 75 20.21 -20.57 -10.98
C GLU A 75 19.66 -20.55 -9.54
N ALA A 76 19.90 -21.63 -8.80
CA ALA A 76 19.97 -21.57 -7.32
C ALA A 76 21.03 -22.50 -6.71
N GLU A 77 21.52 -23.48 -7.48
CA GLU A 77 22.49 -24.48 -7.01
C GLU A 77 23.95 -23.95 -7.03
N GLU A 78 24.24 -22.89 -7.80
CA GLU A 78 25.62 -22.37 -7.96
C GLU A 78 26.06 -21.34 -6.91
N VAL A 79 25.14 -20.78 -6.14
CA VAL A 79 25.46 -19.75 -5.13
C VAL A 79 25.72 -20.38 -3.75
N LEU A 80 25.06 -21.50 -3.43
CA LEU A 80 25.25 -22.19 -2.15
C LEU A 80 26.38 -23.24 -2.16
N GLY A 81 26.79 -23.73 -3.33
CA GLY A 81 27.81 -24.78 -3.47
C GLY A 81 29.27 -24.29 -3.34
N ARG A 82 29.54 -22.99 -3.52
CA ARG A 82 30.92 -22.46 -3.52
C ARG A 82 31.49 -22.11 -2.15
N GLN A 83 30.69 -22.11 -1.08
CA GLN A 83 31.16 -21.78 0.28
C GLN A 83 31.56 -23.01 1.13
N ARG A 84 31.48 -24.24 0.58
CA ARG A 84 31.72 -25.48 1.36
C ARG A 84 33.00 -26.25 1.00
N GLN A 85 33.93 -25.64 0.26
CA GLN A 85 35.19 -26.28 -0.17
C GLN A 85 36.47 -25.57 0.29
N ARG A 86 36.39 -24.78 1.37
CA ARG A 86 37.56 -24.41 2.18
C ARG A 86 37.30 -24.79 3.62
N ILE A 87 37.77 -25.96 4.01
CA ILE A 87 38.43 -26.37 5.28
C ILE A 87 38.78 -27.85 5.10
#